data_AF-A0A1I5VBQ1-F1
#
_entry.id   AF-A0A1I5VBQ1-F1
#
_cell.length_a   1.000
_cell.length_b   1.000
_cell.length_c   1.000
_cell.angle_alpha   90.00
_cell.angle_beta   90.00
_cell.angle_gamma   90.00
#
_symmetry.space_group_name_H-M   'P 1'
#
loop_
_entity.id
_entity.type
_entity.pdbx_description
1 polymer ?
#
loop_
_entity_poly.entity_id
_entity_poly.type
_entity_poly.pdbx_seq_one_letter_code
_entity_poly.pdbx_strand_id
1 'polypeptide(L)' 'MDQHESDIVQEPEKRSYEWRAFFFIAVFLFPILSVMLIGGYGFAIWMSQVFFFGPPGHG' A
#
# COMPACT_ATOMS: atom_id res chain seq x y z
N MET A 1 8.21 14.28 -52.48
CA MET A 1 7.47 15.19 -51.58
C MET A 1 6.99 14.29 -50.46
N ASP A 2 7.85 13.87 -49.54
CA ASP A 2 7.50 12.78 -48.60
C ASP A 2 8.27 12.98 -47.28
N GLN A 3 8.20 14.18 -46.71
CA GLN A 3 8.84 14.54 -45.43
C GLN A 3 7.81 14.76 -44.30
N HIS A 4 6.62 14.15 -44.37
CA HIS A 4 5.51 14.48 -43.47
C HIS A 4 4.86 13.28 -42.75
N GLU A 5 5.61 12.22 -42.42
CA GLU A 5 5.00 11.04 -41.74
C GLU A 5 5.81 10.49 -40.54
N SER A 6 6.74 11.27 -39.98
CA SER A 6 7.45 10.85 -38.77
C SER A 6 7.06 11.63 -37.50
N ASP A 7 5.95 12.36 -37.53
CA ASP A 7 5.48 13.24 -36.43
C ASP A 7 4.23 12.68 -35.70
N ILE A 8 4.19 11.39 -35.37
CA ILE A 8 3.06 10.84 -34.57
C ILE A 8 3.42 9.89 -33.43
N VAL A 9 4.69 9.57 -33.17
CA VAL A 9 5.04 8.84 -31.94
C VAL A 9 5.40 9.84 -30.85
N GLN A 10 4.40 10.62 -30.46
CA GLN A 10 4.39 11.23 -29.13
C GLN A 10 4.17 10.08 -28.12
N GLU A 11 5.25 9.52 -27.57
CA GLU A 11 5.20 8.87 -26.25
C GLU A 11 5.70 9.82 -25.13
N PRO A 12 5.04 10.95 -24.81
CA PRO A 12 5.26 11.62 -23.53
C PRO A 12 4.43 11.00 -22.39
N GLU A 13 3.59 9.99 -22.66
CA GLU A 13 2.56 9.58 -21.69
C GLU A 13 3.01 8.49 -20.70
N LYS A 14 4.14 7.81 -20.84
CA LYS A 14 4.49 6.71 -19.90
C LYS A 14 5.13 7.18 -18.60
N ARG A 15 5.90 8.27 -18.62
CA ARG A 15 6.70 8.70 -17.47
C ARG A 15 5.86 9.29 -16.32
N SER A 16 4.69 9.85 -16.61
CA SER A 16 3.84 10.49 -15.60
C SER A 16 3.02 9.49 -14.77
N TYR A 17 2.64 8.35 -15.36
CA TYR A 17 1.83 7.35 -14.66
C TYR A 17 2.64 6.55 -13.63
N GLU A 18 3.93 6.32 -13.88
CA GLU A 18 4.78 5.55 -12.96
C GLU A 18 4.90 6.23 -11.59
N TRP A 19 5.14 7.55 -11.56
CA TRP A 19 5.24 8.31 -10.32
C TRP A 19 3.93 8.36 -9.52
N ARG A 20 2.79 8.47 -10.21
CA ARG A 20 1.46 8.42 -9.56
C ARG A 20 1.16 7.05 -8.98
N ALA A 21 1.50 5.97 -9.70
CA ALA A 21 1.34 4.60 -9.20
C ALA A 21 2.24 4.35 -7.99
N PHE A 22 3.49 4.80 -8.03
CA PHE A 22 4.44 4.66 -6.92
C PHE A 22 3.97 5.41 -5.67
N PHE A 23 3.49 6.65 -5.83
CA PHE A 23 2.95 7.44 -4.73
C PHE A 23 1.67 6.82 -4.15
N PHE A 24 0.78 6.32 -5.00
CA PHE A 24 -0.43 5.61 -4.56
C PHE A 24 -0.08 4.37 -3.73
N ILE A 25 0.84 3.54 -4.21
CA ILE A 25 1.31 2.38 -3.45
C ILE A 25 1.96 2.83 -2.14
N ALA A 26 2.83 3.82 -2.15
CA ALA A 26 3.48 4.30 -0.93
C ALA A 26 2.48 4.83 0.13
N VAL A 27 1.46 5.57 -0.30
CA VAL A 27 0.48 6.19 0.61
C VAL A 27 -0.66 5.26 1.01
N PHE A 28 -0.99 4.24 0.21
CA PHE A 28 -2.06 3.31 0.53
C PHE A 28 -1.54 1.95 0.99
N LEU A 29 -0.61 1.34 0.27
CA LEU A 29 -0.09 0.01 0.60
C LEU A 29 0.58 0.02 1.97
N PHE A 30 1.54 0.91 2.21
CA PHE A 30 2.29 0.92 3.48
C PHE A 30 1.38 1.17 4.69
N PRO A 31 0.45 2.14 4.68
CA PRO A 31 -0.46 2.33 5.81
C PRO A 31 -1.41 1.17 6.03
N ILE A 32 -1.97 0.59 4.97
CA ILE A 32 -2.82 -0.61 5.08
C ILE A 32 -2.01 -1.77 5.68
N LEU A 33 -0.79 -1.99 5.19
CA LEU A 33 0.11 -3.02 5.70
C LEU A 33 0.44 -2.78 7.18
N SER A 34 0.72 -1.53 7.56
CA SER A 34 0.99 -1.13 8.94
C SER A 34 -0.17 -1.44 9.87
N VAL A 35 -1.40 -1.06 9.49
CA VAL A 35 -2.61 -1.37 10.28
C VAL A 35 -2.87 -2.87 10.34
N MET A 36 -2.66 -3.60 9.24
CA MET A 36 -2.85 -5.05 9.22
C MET A 36 -1.86 -5.77 10.13
N LEU A 37 -0.59 -5.35 10.13
CA LEU A 37 0.45 -5.93 10.98
C LEU A 37 0.29 -5.54 12.44
N ILE A 38 0.19 -4.25 12.76
CA ILE A 38 0.07 -3.76 14.14
C ILE A 38 -1.29 -4.13 14.73
N GLY A 39 -2.36 -3.92 13.98
CA GLY A 39 -3.72 -4.28 14.37
C GLY A 39 -3.89 -5.80 14.47
N GLY A 40 -3.35 -6.57 13.52
CA GLY A 40 -3.35 -8.02 13.58
C GLY A 40 -2.54 -8.57 14.75
N TYR A 41 -1.37 -7.98 15.03
CA TYR A 41 -0.53 -8.35 16.17
C TYR A 41 -1.21 -8.00 17.50
N GLY A 42 -1.72 -6.77 17.64
CA GLY A 42 -2.46 -6.35 18.83
C GLY A 42 -3.72 -7.19 19.06
N PHE A 43 -4.44 -7.53 17.98
CA PHE A 43 -5.58 -8.45 18.02
C PHE A 43 -5.15 -9.86 18.42
N ALA A 44 -4.04 -10.38 17.90
CA ALA A 44 -3.52 -11.69 18.27
C ALA A 44 -3.13 -11.75 19.76
N ILE A 45 -2.49 -10.69 20.27
CA ILE A 45 -2.18 -10.56 21.70
C ILE A 45 -3.47 -10.48 22.53
N TRP A 46 -4.42 -9.63 22.13
CA TRP A 46 -5.72 -9.51 22.80
C TRP A 46 -6.49 -10.83 22.81
N MET A 47 -6.55 -11.54 21.68
CA MET A 47 -7.16 -12.87 21.57
C MET A 47 -6.43 -13.84 22.49
N SER A 48 -5.10 -13.91 22.42
CA SER A 48 -4.30 -14.78 23.29
C SER A 48 -4.57 -14.50 24.77
N GLN A 49 -4.74 -13.22 25.15
CA GLN A 49 -5.14 -12.82 26.48
C GLN A 49 -6.53 -13.36 26.86
N VAL A 50 -7.54 -13.18 26.00
CA VAL A 50 -8.91 -13.65 26.24
C VAL A 50 -8.99 -15.18 26.35
N PHE A 51 -8.25 -15.92 25.52
CA PHE A 51 -8.37 -17.38 25.43
C PHE A 51 -7.45 -18.16 26.36
N PHE A 52 -6.24 -17.67 26.67
CA PHE A 52 -5.23 -18.41 27.42
C PHE A 52 -4.82 -17.75 28.74
N PHE A 53 -4.80 -16.42 28.82
CA PHE A 53 -4.21 -15.71 29.97
C PHE A 53 -5.23 -15.04 30.91
N GLY A 54 -6.53 -15.20 30.66
CA GLY A 54 -7.58 -14.54 31.44
C GLY A 54 -7.61 -13.03 31.17
N PRO A 55 -8.70 -12.33 31.58
CA PRO A 55 -8.93 -10.93 31.23
C PRO A 55 -7.69 -10.06 31.53
N PRO A 56 -7.15 -9.31 30.56
CA PRO A 56 -6.01 -8.45 30.80
C PRO A 56 -6.46 -7.29 31.70
N GLY A 57 -6.15 -7.35 33.01
CA GLY A 57 -6.55 -6.29 33.93
C GLY A 57 -6.40 -6.48 35.44
N HIS A 58 -6.07 -7.66 35.99
CA HIS A 58 -5.85 -7.80 37.44
C HIS A 58 -4.61 -8.65 37.76
N GLY A 59 -3.62 -8.03 38.41
CA GLY A 59 -2.44 -8.68 39.02
C GLY A 59 -1.13 -8.44 38.29
#